data_AF-A0A7J8WKE0-F1
#
_entry.id   AF-A0A7J8WKE0-F1
#
_cell.length_a   1.000
_cell.length_b   1.000
_cell.length_c   1.000
_cell.angle_alpha   90.00
_cell.angle_beta   90.00
_cell.angle_gamma   90.00
#
_symmetry.space_group_name_H-M   'P 1'
#
loop_
_entity.id
_entity.type
_entity.pdbx_description
1 polymer ?
#
loop_
_entity_poly.entity_id
_entity_poly.type
_entity_poly.pdbx_seq_one_letter_code
_entity_poly.pdbx_strand_id
1 'polypeptide(L)'
;MKTEWGIAQLLSLDHFNETSNGYLVDDCCSFGVEVFVIKQTGKLERLSMMKQPPNTTITFQLQKYSVPFYERYTSDVQTIGDSKWQLIVYPRGNIRAKNNSLSVFLGLVEAQNLPPKGKVYAQYTLRVRDHLKSINTREFTGNFTFFLLHT
;
A
#
# COMPACT_ATOMS: atom_id res chain seq x y z
N MET A 1 4.60 5.55 -26.29
CA MET A 1 3.12 5.66 -26.32
C MET A 1 2.69 5.31 -27.73
N LYS A 2 1.81 4.32 -27.92
CA LYS A 2 1.35 3.92 -29.25
C LYS A 2 0.18 4.83 -29.63
N THR A 3 0.31 5.55 -30.75
CA THR A 3 -0.67 6.56 -31.20
C THR A 3 -1.80 5.97 -32.04
N GLU A 4 -1.62 4.74 -32.54
CA GLU A 4 -2.56 4.08 -33.43
C GLU A 4 -2.73 2.61 -33.04
N TRP A 5 -3.96 2.12 -33.18
CA TRP A 5 -4.35 0.75 -32.89
C TRP A 5 -5.07 0.20 -34.11
N GLY A 6 -4.55 -0.89 -34.67
CA GLY A 6 -5.07 -1.49 -35.89
C GLY A 6 -4.34 -2.80 -36.21
N ILE A 7 -4.78 -3.47 -37.27
CA ILE A 7 -4.20 -4.72 -37.76
C ILE A 7 -3.40 -4.37 -39.02
N ALA A 8 -2.08 -4.56 -38.98
CA ALA A 8 -1.19 -4.18 -40.07
C ALA A 8 -1.45 -4.97 -41.36
N GLN A 9 -2.03 -6.16 -41.25
CA GLN A 9 -2.42 -7.00 -42.37
C GLN A 9 -3.73 -7.72 -42.05
N LEU A 10 -4.83 -7.16 -42.54
CA LEU A 10 -6.18 -7.68 -42.27
C LEU A 10 -6.57 -8.82 -43.24
N LEU A 11 -6.25 -8.67 -44.51
CA LEU A 11 -6.57 -9.60 -45.60
C LEU A 11 -5.48 -9.52 -46.68
N SER A 12 -5.20 -10.60 -47.41
CA SER A 12 -4.31 -10.53 -48.57
C SER A 12 -5.00 -9.82 -49.74
N LEU A 13 -4.22 -9.15 -50.57
CA LEU A 13 -4.75 -8.44 -51.74
C LEU A 13 -5.44 -9.39 -52.72
N ASP A 14 -4.90 -10.59 -52.91
CA ASP A 14 -5.49 -11.61 -53.77
C ASP A 14 -6.89 -12.02 -53.30
N HIS A 15 -7.07 -12.22 -51.99
CA HIS A 15 -8.39 -12.53 -51.44
C HIS A 15 -9.36 -11.35 -51.47
N PHE A 16 -8.84 -10.13 -51.30
CA PHE A 16 -9.65 -8.91 -51.36
C PHE A 16 -10.22 -8.67 -52.76
N ASN A 17 -9.42 -8.95 -53.80
CA ASN A 17 -9.78 -8.74 -55.21
C ASN A 17 -10.55 -9.92 -55.84
N GLU A 18 -10.58 -11.08 -55.18
CA GLU A 18 -11.31 -12.25 -55.64
C GLU A 18 -12.82 -11.99 -55.57
N THR A 19 -13.46 -11.81 -56.73
CA THR A 19 -14.88 -11.41 -56.86
C THR A 19 -15.82 -12.40 -56.18
N SER A 20 -15.47 -13.68 -56.14
CA SER A 20 -16.27 -14.71 -55.46
C SER A 20 -16.35 -14.53 -53.93
N ASN A 21 -15.43 -13.75 -53.33
CA ASN A 21 -15.44 -13.46 -51.89
C ASN A 21 -16.33 -12.28 -51.50
N GLY A 22 -16.72 -11.42 -52.46
CA GLY A 22 -17.66 -10.32 -52.22
C GLY A 22 -17.12 -9.16 -51.37
N TYR A 23 -15.81 -9.07 -51.11
CA TYR A 23 -15.22 -7.95 -50.34
C TYR A 23 -15.15 -6.63 -51.13
N LEU A 24 -15.01 -6.72 -52.46
CA LEU A 24 -14.97 -5.61 -53.40
C LEU A 24 -16.03 -5.86 -54.48
N VAL A 25 -17.11 -5.09 -54.46
CA VAL A 25 -18.22 -5.17 -55.42
C VAL A 25 -18.43 -3.79 -56.01
N ASP A 26 -18.43 -3.69 -57.35
CA ASP A 26 -18.56 -2.41 -58.08
C ASP A 26 -17.57 -1.34 -57.58
N ASP A 27 -16.30 -1.74 -57.42
CA ASP A 27 -15.22 -0.91 -56.85
C ASP A 27 -15.49 -0.35 -55.43
N CYS A 28 -16.47 -0.90 -54.73
CA CYS A 28 -16.87 -0.50 -53.39
C CYS A 28 -16.54 -1.58 -52.35
N CYS A 29 -16.02 -1.15 -51.19
CA CYS A 29 -15.81 -1.98 -50.01
C CYS A 29 -16.31 -1.24 -48.76
N SER A 30 -16.84 -1.96 -47.78
CA SER A 30 -17.36 -1.41 -46.51
C SER A 30 -16.60 -1.94 -45.31
N PHE A 31 -16.32 -1.08 -44.33
CA PHE A 31 -15.63 -1.42 -43.09
C PHE A 31 -16.45 -0.98 -41.87
N GLY A 32 -16.43 -1.79 -40.81
CA GLY A 32 -17.12 -1.49 -39.56
C GLY A 32 -16.22 -1.72 -38.35
N VAL A 33 -16.46 -0.97 -37.27
CA VAL A 33 -15.82 -1.18 -35.96
C VAL A 33 -16.89 -1.24 -34.89
N GLU A 34 -16.83 -2.28 -34.06
CA GLU A 34 -17.64 -2.36 -32.84
C GLU A 34 -16.83 -1.78 -31.68
N VAL A 35 -17.38 -0.74 -31.04
CA VAL A 35 -16.75 -0.08 -29.90
C VAL A 35 -17.48 -0.49 -28.63
N PHE A 36 -16.80 -1.28 -27.80
CA PHE A 36 -17.29 -1.62 -26.47
C PHE A 36 -16.70 -0.66 -25.43
N VAL A 37 -17.54 0.20 -24.85
CA VAL A 37 -17.14 0.98 -23.68
C VAL A 37 -17.25 0.08 -22.45
N ILE A 38 -16.12 -0.45 -21.99
CA ILE A 38 -16.06 -1.14 -20.70
C ILE A 38 -16.26 -0.10 -19.60
N LYS A 39 -17.51 0.04 -19.13
CA LYS A 39 -17.78 0.77 -17.89
C LYS A 39 -17.16 -0.05 -16.77
N GLN A 40 -16.04 0.40 -16.23
CA GLN A 40 -15.49 -0.19 -15.02
C GLN A 40 -16.54 -0.06 -13.90
N THR A 41 -17.22 -1.16 -13.58
CA THR A 41 -18.12 -1.27 -12.43
C THR A 41 -17.34 -1.49 -11.12
N GLY A 42 -16.01 -1.53 -11.20
CA GLY A 42 -15.13 -1.57 -10.05
C GLY A 42 -15.27 -0.30 -9.23
N LYS A 43 -15.58 -0.45 -7.94
CA LYS A 43 -15.48 0.63 -6.96
C LYS A 43 -14.02 1.08 -6.91
N LEU A 44 -13.69 2.20 -7.56
CA LEU A 44 -12.36 2.78 -7.53
C LEU A 44 -12.05 3.25 -6.11
N GLU A 45 -11.12 2.61 -5.42
CA GLU A 45 -10.62 3.08 -4.12
C GLU A 45 -9.69 4.29 -4.39
N ARG A 46 -10.10 5.48 -3.96
CA ARG A 46 -9.26 6.68 -4.04
C ARG A 46 -8.30 6.68 -2.85
N LEU A 47 -7.02 6.44 -3.12
CA LEU A 47 -5.95 6.63 -2.13
C LEU A 47 -5.55 8.10 -2.10
N SER A 48 -5.78 8.77 -0.97
CA SER A 48 -5.19 10.09 -0.69
C SER A 48 -3.92 9.92 0.12
N MET A 49 -2.77 10.19 -0.50
CA MET A 49 -1.48 10.23 0.19
C MET A 49 -1.26 11.64 0.76
N MET A 50 -1.15 11.74 2.08
CA MET A 50 -0.66 12.97 2.71
C MET A 50 0.84 13.12 2.42
N LYS A 51 1.21 14.24 1.80
CA LYS A 51 2.61 14.60 1.60
C LYS A 51 3.13 15.27 2.88
N GLN A 52 3.96 14.55 3.62
CA GLN A 52 4.77 15.03 4.75
C GLN A 52 4.01 15.86 5.80
N PRO A 53 3.21 15.23 6.67
CA PRO A 53 2.62 15.93 7.81
C PRO A 53 3.72 16.50 8.73
N PRO A 54 3.51 17.66 9.39
CA PRO A 54 4.43 18.13 10.42
C PRO A 54 4.45 17.14 11.59
N ASN A 55 5.61 17.00 12.27
CA ASN A 55 5.78 16.15 13.45
C ASN A 55 5.46 14.65 13.26
N THR A 56 6.05 14.02 12.24
CA THR A 56 5.85 12.59 11.91
C THR A 56 6.57 11.59 12.84
N THR A 57 7.26 12.06 13.87
CA THR A 57 8.13 11.23 14.70
C THR A 57 7.53 10.99 16.07
N ILE A 58 7.18 9.72 16.34
CA ILE A 58 6.83 9.23 17.67
C ILE A 58 8.10 8.76 18.35
N THR A 59 8.38 9.28 19.55
CA THR A 59 9.52 8.85 20.36
C THR A 59 9.01 8.23 21.65
N PHE A 60 9.58 7.09 22.02
CA PHE A 60 9.30 6.42 23.28
C PHE A 60 10.61 6.07 23.99
N GLN A 61 10.74 6.49 25.24
CA GLN A 61 11.90 6.18 26.07
C GLN A 61 11.51 5.14 27.11
N LEU A 62 12.09 3.95 26.99
CA LEU A 62 11.92 2.90 27.99
C LEU A 62 12.84 3.19 29.17
N GLN A 63 12.26 3.56 30.31
CA GLN A 63 13.01 3.76 31.56
C GLN A 63 12.93 2.49 32.40
N LYS A 64 14.08 2.03 32.94
CA LYS A 64 14.17 0.89 33.84
C LYS A 64 14.65 1.33 35.21
N TYR A 65 13.79 1.28 36.21
CA TYR A 65 14.10 1.63 37.59
C TYR A 65 14.16 0.37 38.45
N SER A 66 15.29 -0.34 38.50
CA SER A 66 15.53 -1.51 39.38
C SER A 66 14.56 -2.71 39.29
N VAL A 67 13.44 -2.61 38.57
CA VAL A 67 12.44 -3.67 38.35
C VAL A 67 12.67 -4.36 36.99
N PRO A 68 12.32 -5.65 36.85
CA PRO A 68 12.21 -6.30 35.55
C PRO A 68 11.22 -5.59 34.62
N PHE A 69 11.45 -5.69 33.31
CA PHE A 69 10.53 -5.15 32.31
C PHE A 69 9.18 -5.85 32.37
N TYR A 70 8.09 -5.09 32.24
CA TYR A 70 6.78 -5.61 31.92
C TYR A 70 6.80 -6.27 30.53
N GLU A 71 5.79 -7.09 30.25
CA GLU A 71 5.67 -7.76 28.96
C GLU A 71 5.58 -6.77 27.80
N ARG A 72 4.83 -5.68 27.98
CA ARG A 72 4.51 -4.70 26.94
C ARG A 72 4.46 -3.28 27.50
N TYR A 73 4.91 -2.33 26.70
CA TYR A 73 4.79 -0.89 26.92
C TYR A 73 4.17 -0.22 25.70
N THR A 74 3.48 0.90 25.92
CA THR A 74 2.94 1.76 24.86
C THR A 74 3.44 3.18 25.04
N SER A 75 3.71 3.88 23.93
CA SER A 75 3.97 5.31 23.96
C SER A 75 2.70 6.11 24.21
N ASP A 76 2.86 7.42 24.40
CA ASP A 76 1.76 8.35 24.21
C ASP A 76 1.21 8.27 22.79
N VAL A 77 -0.08 8.59 22.66
CA VAL A 77 -0.77 8.62 21.37
C VAL A 77 -0.47 9.93 20.67
N GLN A 78 0.00 9.85 19.42
CA GLN A 78 0.24 11.01 18.58
C GLN A 78 -0.65 10.98 17.34
N THR A 79 -1.25 12.12 17.03
CA THR A 79 -2.01 12.29 15.79
C THR A 79 -1.04 12.71 14.68
N ILE A 80 -0.93 11.90 13.63
CA ILE A 80 -0.10 12.18 12.46
C ILE A 80 -1.01 12.06 11.24
N GLY A 81 -1.21 13.19 10.55
CA GLY A 81 -2.30 13.31 9.59
C GLY A 81 -3.64 13.19 10.29
N ASP A 82 -4.51 12.31 9.78
CA ASP A 82 -5.87 12.10 10.28
C ASP A 82 -5.98 10.86 11.18
N SER A 83 -4.83 10.25 11.51
CA SER A 83 -4.76 8.96 12.22
C SER A 83 -4.01 9.11 13.54
N LYS A 84 -4.48 8.36 14.55
CA LYS A 84 -3.87 8.28 15.88
C LYS A 84 -2.98 7.07 15.99
N TRP A 85 -1.71 7.31 16.30
CA TRP A 85 -0.65 6.32 16.30
C TRP A 85 0.01 6.20 17.66
N GLN A 86 0.55 5.03 17.97
CA GLN A 86 1.41 4.81 19.13
C GLN A 86 2.45 3.74 18.82
N LEU A 87 3.57 3.75 19.54
CA LEU A 87 4.51 2.64 19.54
C LEU A 87 4.10 1.60 20.57
N ILE A 88 4.22 0.31 20.20
CA ILE A 88 4.02 -0.82 21.09
C ILE A 88 5.34 -1.57 21.19
N VAL A 89 5.88 -1.68 22.39
CA VAL A 89 7.22 -2.23 22.64
C VAL A 89 7.11 -3.44 23.56
N TYR A 90 7.68 -4.56 23.13
CA TYR A 90 7.87 -5.77 23.95
C TYR A 90 9.37 -5.94 24.19
N PRO A 91 9.90 -5.52 25.37
CA PRO A 91 11.34 -5.55 25.63
C PRO A 91 11.94 -6.96 25.54
N ARG A 92 11.14 -7.98 25.85
CA ARG A 92 11.49 -9.40 25.75
C ARG A 92 10.88 -10.08 24.53
N GLY A 93 10.42 -9.33 23.52
CA GLY A 93 9.88 -9.87 22.29
C GLY A 93 8.44 -10.37 22.36
N ASN A 94 7.83 -10.56 21.19
CA ASN A 94 6.43 -10.95 21.03
C ASN A 94 6.27 -12.26 20.24
N ILE A 95 5.36 -13.14 20.70
CA ILE A 95 5.01 -14.44 20.07
C ILE A 95 6.26 -15.23 19.65
N ARG A 96 6.60 -15.25 18.35
CA ARG A 96 7.70 -16.05 17.78
C ARG A 96 9.08 -15.54 18.20
N ALA A 97 9.16 -14.27 18.62
CA ALA A 97 10.39 -13.62 19.08
C ALA A 97 10.50 -13.55 20.62
N LYS A 98 9.55 -14.15 21.35
CA LYS A 98 9.50 -14.07 22.82
C LYS A 98 10.77 -14.63 23.45
N ASN A 99 11.32 -13.87 24.39
CA ASN A 99 12.59 -14.03 25.08
C ASN A 99 13.86 -14.06 24.20
N ASN A 100 13.77 -13.78 22.90
CA ASN A 100 14.92 -13.85 21.99
C ASN A 100 15.35 -12.49 21.42
N SER A 101 14.41 -11.58 21.20
CA SER A 101 14.71 -10.26 20.63
C SER A 101 13.74 -9.18 21.09
N LEU A 102 14.14 -7.91 21.01
CA LEU A 102 13.23 -6.77 21.16
C LEU A 102 12.21 -6.77 20.02
N SER A 103 10.93 -6.63 20.32
CA SER A 103 9.89 -6.42 19.30
C SER A 103 9.28 -5.04 19.45
N VAL A 104 9.21 -4.29 18.35
CA VAL A 104 8.64 -2.93 18.27
C VAL A 104 7.64 -2.90 17.13
N PHE A 105 6.46 -2.36 17.39
CA PHE A 105 5.38 -2.24 16.41
C PHE A 105 4.85 -0.81 16.39
N LEU A 106 4.41 -0.36 15.21
CA LEU A 106 3.57 0.82 15.07
C LEU A 106 2.10 0.38 15.18
N GLY A 107 1.35 0.95 16.12
CA GLY A 107 -0.06 0.66 16.33
C GLY A 107 -0.96 1.81 15.89
N LEU A 108 -2.05 1.47 15.20
CA LEU A 108 -3.17 2.38 14.91
C LEU A 108 -4.21 2.24 16.02
N VAL A 109 -4.40 3.29 16.83
CA VAL A 109 -5.17 3.22 18.10
C VAL A 109 -6.66 2.95 17.85
N GLU A 110 -7.22 3.55 16.81
CA GLU A 110 -8.66 3.47 16.49
C GLU A 110 -8.90 2.60 15.26
N ALA A 111 -8.07 1.58 15.05
CA ALA A 111 -8.21 0.67 13.90
C ALA A 111 -9.60 0.02 13.84
N GLN A 112 -10.20 -0.28 14.99
CA GLN A 112 -11.56 -0.83 15.13
C GLN A 112 -12.69 0.14 14.73
N ASN A 113 -12.41 1.44 14.69
CA ASN A 113 -13.39 2.47 14.31
C ASN A 113 -13.32 2.79 12.81
N LEU A 114 -12.41 2.15 12.07
CA LEU A 114 -12.35 2.31 10.62
C LEU A 114 -13.67 1.82 10.00
N PRO A 115 -14.19 2.53 8.99
CA PRO A 115 -15.38 2.08 8.29
C PRO A 115 -15.16 0.68 7.69
N PRO A 116 -16.21 -0.10 7.42
CA PRO A 116 -16.07 -1.37 6.70
C PRO A 116 -15.31 -1.15 5.38
N LYS A 117 -14.19 -1.87 5.20
CA LYS A 117 -13.18 -1.70 4.12
C LYS A 117 -12.27 -0.46 4.22
N GLY A 118 -12.31 0.26 5.33
CA GLY A 118 -11.35 1.33 5.65
C GLY A 118 -9.95 0.75 5.79
N LYS A 119 -9.00 1.31 5.04
CA LYS A 119 -7.58 0.93 5.07
C LYS A 119 -6.76 2.17 5.33
N VAL A 120 -5.77 2.04 6.20
CA VAL A 120 -4.75 3.08 6.42
C VAL A 120 -3.42 2.50 5.98
N TYR A 121 -2.85 3.09 4.92
CA TYR A 121 -1.50 2.74 4.48
C TYR A 121 -0.49 3.63 5.20
N ALA A 122 0.54 3.04 5.80
CA ALA A 122 1.64 3.79 6.37
C ALA A 122 2.99 3.22 5.93
N GLN A 123 3.83 4.11 5.44
CA GLN A 123 5.26 3.89 5.25
C GLN A 123 5.99 4.50 6.44
N TYR A 124 6.81 3.72 7.13
CA TYR A 124 7.47 4.16 8.35
C TYR A 124 8.86 3.56 8.52
N THR A 125 9.64 4.22 9.38
CA THR A 125 10.96 3.75 9.78
C THR A 125 11.00 3.66 11.30
N LEU A 126 11.31 2.48 11.82
CA LEU A 126 11.55 2.26 13.24
C LEU A 126 13.06 2.38 13.51
N ARG A 127 13.41 3.12 14.57
CA ARG A 127 14.80 3.35 14.97
C ARG A 127 14.97 3.08 16.46
N VAL A 128 16.01 2.33 16.80
CA VAL A 128 16.49 2.19 18.18
C VAL A 128 17.76 3.02 18.31
N ARG A 129 17.71 4.09 19.12
CA ARG A 129 18.82 5.04 19.30
C ARG A 129 19.73 4.61 20.44
N ASP A 130 21.04 4.72 20.20
CA ASP A 130 22.07 4.62 21.24
C ASP A 130 22.26 5.99 21.89
N HIS A 131 21.87 6.11 23.16
CA HIS A 131 21.96 7.37 23.93
C HIS A 131 23.36 7.69 24.44
N LEU A 132 24.33 6.77 24.36
CA LEU A 132 25.68 6.95 24.94
C LEU A 132 26.72 7.35 23.91
N LYS A 133 26.73 6.70 22.74
CA LYS A 133 27.79 6.89 21.74
C LYS A 133 27.30 7.08 20.30
N SER A 134 25.99 7.01 20.04
CA SER A 134 25.35 7.12 18.71
C SER A 134 25.82 6.12 17.63
N ILE A 135 26.87 5.34 17.87
CA ILE A 135 27.46 4.38 16.92
C ILE A 135 26.66 3.07 16.77
N ASN A 136 25.80 2.73 17.74
CA ASN A 136 24.99 1.50 17.71
C ASN A 136 23.52 1.74 17.33
N THR A 137 23.19 2.90 16.77
CA THR A 137 21.82 3.19 16.32
C THR A 137 21.44 2.19 15.23
N ARG A 138 20.37 1.43 15.45
CA ARG A 138 19.83 0.47 14.47
C ARG A 138 18.54 1.02 13.87
N GLU A 139 18.44 0.93 12.54
CA GLU A 139 17.32 1.42 11.77
C GLU A 139 16.68 0.28 10.98
N PHE A 140 15.35 0.22 10.99
CA PHE A 140 14.55 -0.73 10.24
C PHE A 140 13.44 0.04 9.52
N THR A 141 13.46 0.02 8.19
CA THR A 141 12.42 0.64 7.36
C THR A 141 11.42 -0.42 6.91
N GLY A 142 10.13 -0.09 6.96
CA GLY A 142 9.06 -1.00 6.58
C GLY A 142 7.82 -0.27 6.06
N ASN A 143 7.02 -0.98 5.27
CA ASN A 143 5.74 -0.51 4.77
C ASN A 143 4.66 -1.46 5.30
N PHE A 144 3.56 -0.92 5.85
CA PHE A 144 2.48 -1.75 6.36
C PHE A 144 1.11 -1.15 6.04
N THR A 145 0.17 -2.02 5.69
CA THR A 145 -1.24 -1.66 5.49
C THR A 145 -2.03 -2.10 6.70
N PHE A 146 -2.65 -1.14 7.40
CA PHE A 146 -3.53 -1.41 8.53
C PHE A 146 -4.96 -1.59 8.02
N PHE A 147 -5.62 -2.64 8.49
CA PHE A 147 -6.99 -3.00 8.13
C PHE A 147 -7.83 -3.20 9.38
N LEU A 148 -9.14 -2.97 9.26
CA LEU A 148 -10.13 -3.46 10.21
C LEU A 148 -10.13 -5.00 10.13
N LEU A 149 -9.69 -5.68 11.19
CA LEU A 149 -9.94 -7.11 11.34
C LEU A 149 -11.41 -7.27 11.71
N HIS A 150 -12.24 -7.72 10.77
CA HIS A 150 -13.53 -8.31 11.14
C HIS A 150 -13.22 -9.61 11.89
N THR A 151 -13.40 -9.59 13.21
CA THR A 151 -13.58 -10.81 14.01
C THR A 151 -15.01 -11.29 13.90
#